data_AF-A0A4Q3U5M4-F1
#
_entry.id   AF-A0A4Q3U5M4-F1
#
_cell.length_a   1.000
_cell.length_b   1.000
_cell.length_c   1.000
_cell.angle_alpha   90.00
_cell.angle_beta   90.00
_cell.angle_gamma   90.00
#
_symmetry.space_group_name_H-M   'P 1'
#
loop_
_entity.id
_entity.type
_entity.pdbx_description
1 polymer ?
#
loop_
_entity_poly.entity_id
_entity_poly.type
_entity_poly.pdbx_seq_one_letter_code
_entity_poly.pdbx_strand_id
1 'polypeptide(L)'
;MEPQGSYAESIERLGPWFHNVRLPDGTQTAPNHFLGDFPSFKWRKLGSSLPEDLTGWTVLDIGCNAGFYTFELAKRGADVTGIDVDEHYLTQARWLAQELGFADRVRFQKMQVYDLAHTSETYDLVLFMGVLYHLRYPMLGLDIVAQKVKRLLVMQTLSMAGTEVVTTPYDLDFNDRESLHERGWPKLAFLENRMAGDPTNWFVANHAACEAMLRSAGMKIVGHPMDETYLCEPDPERPSPMTTWDRGEYLSATGQS
;
A
#
# COMPACT_ATOMS: atom_id res chain seq x y z
N MET A 1 37.92 -8.93 -4.29
CA MET A 1 36.61 -9.34 -3.75
C MET A 1 36.84 -9.67 -2.30
N GLU A 2 36.32 -8.86 -1.38
CA GLU A 2 36.25 -9.28 0.02
C GLU A 2 35.41 -10.56 0.09
N PRO A 3 35.74 -11.52 0.98
CA PRO A 3 34.88 -12.68 1.19
C PRO A 3 33.53 -12.18 1.68
N GLN A 4 32.49 -12.37 0.85
CA GLN A 4 31.12 -12.08 1.21
C GLN A 4 30.80 -12.96 2.42
N GLY A 5 30.63 -12.34 3.59
CA GLY A 5 30.27 -13.05 4.82
C GLY A 5 28.99 -13.88 4.62
N SER A 6 28.76 -14.85 5.50
CA SER A 6 27.58 -15.71 5.42
C SER A 6 26.28 -14.88 5.46
N TYR A 7 25.18 -15.43 4.96
CA TYR A 7 23.88 -14.76 5.05
C TYR A 7 23.48 -14.44 6.49
N ALA A 8 23.83 -15.30 7.45
CA ALA A 8 23.58 -15.06 8.87
C ALA A 8 24.27 -13.77 9.37
N GLU A 9 25.55 -13.57 9.06
CA GLU A 9 26.30 -12.37 9.45
C GLU A 9 25.73 -11.10 8.80
N SER A 10 25.30 -11.20 7.54
CA SER A 10 24.68 -10.07 6.84
C SER A 10 23.30 -9.73 7.39
N ILE A 11 22.49 -10.74 7.73
CA ILE A 11 21.19 -10.54 8.39
C ILE A 11 21.36 -9.87 9.75
N GLU A 12 22.30 -10.33 10.58
CA GLU A 12 22.56 -9.72 11.88
C GLU A 12 22.99 -8.26 11.73
N ARG A 13 23.95 -7.98 10.83
CA ARG A 13 24.46 -6.64 10.56
C ARG A 13 23.38 -5.66 10.05
N LEU A 14 22.48 -6.14 9.19
CA LEU A 14 21.42 -5.34 8.59
C LEU A 14 20.15 -5.29 9.45
N GLY A 15 20.09 -6.01 10.56
CA GLY A 15 18.94 -6.01 11.45
C GLY A 15 18.70 -4.65 12.14
N PRO A 16 17.53 -4.44 12.74
CA PRO A 16 16.41 -5.38 12.86
C PRO A 16 15.60 -5.49 11.56
N TRP A 17 15.00 -6.66 11.34
CA TRP A 17 14.17 -6.98 10.16
C TRP A 17 12.69 -7.02 10.51
N PHE A 18 11.85 -6.46 9.63
CA PHE A 18 10.40 -6.57 9.72
C PHE A 18 9.87 -7.64 8.77
N HIS A 19 10.20 -7.58 7.48
CA HIS A 19 9.83 -8.65 6.56
C HIS A 19 10.69 -9.90 6.74
N ASN A 20 10.04 -11.07 6.85
CA ASN A 20 10.69 -12.36 6.76
C ASN A 20 10.84 -12.79 5.29
N VAL A 21 12.07 -12.77 4.77
CA VAL A 21 12.43 -13.15 3.41
C VAL A 21 13.33 -14.37 3.45
N ARG A 22 13.07 -15.36 2.59
CA ARG A 22 13.88 -16.56 2.44
C ARG A 22 14.95 -16.37 1.37
N LEU A 23 16.20 -16.58 1.75
CA LEU A 23 17.38 -16.55 0.88
C LEU A 23 17.59 -17.89 0.14
N PRO A 24 18.45 -17.93 -0.89
CA PRO A 24 18.66 -19.13 -1.70
C PRO A 24 19.12 -20.38 -0.92
N ASP A 25 19.86 -20.21 0.18
CA ASP A 25 20.31 -21.31 1.05
C ASP A 25 19.25 -21.76 2.07
N GLY A 26 18.07 -21.13 2.06
CA GLY A 26 16.97 -21.38 2.99
C GLY A 26 17.00 -20.53 4.26
N THR A 27 18.04 -19.74 4.50
CA THR A 27 18.14 -18.79 5.62
C THR A 27 17.02 -17.75 5.53
N GLN A 28 16.55 -17.29 6.69
CA GLN A 28 15.42 -16.36 6.82
C GLN A 28 15.83 -15.11 7.58
N THR A 29 15.39 -13.93 7.12
CA THR A 29 15.73 -12.64 7.75
C THR A 29 15.04 -12.43 9.10
N ALA A 30 13.81 -12.93 9.27
CA ALA A 30 13.02 -12.76 10.49
C ALA A 30 12.18 -14.02 10.83
N PRO A 31 12.82 -15.18 11.09
CA PRO A 31 12.11 -16.46 11.28
C PRO A 31 11.21 -16.52 12.52
N ASN A 32 11.41 -15.62 13.49
CA ASN A 32 10.67 -15.58 14.76
C ASN A 32 9.76 -14.32 14.86
N HIS A 33 9.22 -13.85 13.74
CA HIS A 33 8.38 -12.65 13.72
C HIS A 33 7.14 -12.81 14.61
N PHE A 34 6.73 -11.76 15.33
CA PHE A 34 5.58 -11.77 16.24
C PHE A 34 4.22 -11.96 15.54
N LEU A 35 4.20 -11.97 14.20
CA LEU A 35 3.03 -12.21 13.34
C LEU A 35 3.13 -13.57 12.62
N GLY A 36 4.02 -14.46 13.04
CA GLY A 36 4.29 -15.74 12.38
C GLY A 36 5.13 -15.58 11.11
N ASP A 37 4.72 -16.20 10.00
CA ASP A 37 5.43 -16.17 8.71
C ASP A 37 5.07 -14.91 7.90
N PHE A 38 5.18 -13.72 8.52
CA PHE A 38 4.84 -12.45 7.89
C PHE A 38 5.97 -11.95 6.98
N PRO A 39 5.69 -11.46 5.75
CA PRO A 39 4.36 -11.33 5.13
C PRO A 39 3.92 -12.50 4.23
N SER A 40 4.68 -13.60 4.15
CA SER A 40 4.40 -14.76 3.30
C SER A 40 2.98 -15.31 3.40
N PHE A 41 2.40 -15.38 4.60
CA PHE A 41 1.02 -15.87 4.75
C PHE A 41 -0.02 -14.93 4.13
N LYS A 42 0.22 -13.61 4.13
CA LYS A 42 -0.64 -12.64 3.43
C LYS A 42 -0.48 -12.80 1.94
N TRP A 43 0.76 -12.93 1.46
CA TRP A 43 1.04 -13.12 0.04
C TRP A 43 0.38 -14.38 -0.54
N ARG A 44 0.31 -15.50 0.19
CA ARG A 44 -0.42 -16.69 -0.26
C ARG A 44 -1.89 -16.43 -0.58
N LYS A 45 -2.53 -15.49 0.11
CA LYS A 45 -3.94 -15.09 -0.13
C LYS A 45 -4.06 -14.02 -1.21
N LEU A 46 -3.22 -12.98 -1.14
CA LEU A 46 -3.25 -11.88 -2.10
C LEU A 46 -2.80 -12.34 -3.49
N GLY A 47 -1.70 -13.10 -3.56
CA GLY A 47 -1.07 -13.51 -4.80
C GLY A 47 -1.97 -14.34 -5.70
N SER A 48 -2.95 -15.08 -5.16
CA SER A 48 -3.94 -15.81 -5.96
C SER A 48 -5.00 -14.91 -6.60
N SER A 49 -5.12 -13.67 -6.14
CA SER A 49 -6.02 -12.65 -6.69
C SER A 49 -5.32 -11.72 -7.70
N LEU A 50 -4.03 -11.94 -7.96
CA LEU A 50 -3.21 -11.17 -8.91
C LEU A 50 -2.83 -12.05 -10.10
N PRO A 51 -2.61 -11.48 -11.31
CA PRO A 51 -2.15 -12.25 -12.47
C PRO A 51 -0.87 -13.04 -12.16
N GLU A 52 -0.79 -14.29 -12.62
CA GLU A 52 0.39 -15.15 -12.43
C GLU A 52 1.60 -14.67 -13.22
N ASP A 53 1.36 -14.15 -14.44
CA ASP A 53 2.37 -13.56 -15.30
C ASP A 53 2.16 -12.04 -15.39
N LEU A 54 3.18 -11.31 -14.96
CA LEU A 54 3.26 -9.84 -14.98
C LEU A 54 4.35 -9.36 -15.94
N THR A 55 4.82 -10.20 -16.86
CA THR A 55 5.82 -9.82 -17.87
C THR A 55 5.38 -8.58 -18.64
N GLY A 56 6.25 -7.57 -18.65
CA GLY A 56 6.01 -6.29 -19.31
C GLY A 56 5.14 -5.30 -18.52
N TRP A 57 4.70 -5.64 -17.30
CA TRP A 57 4.00 -4.71 -16.42
C TRP A 57 5.00 -3.86 -15.63
N THR A 58 4.71 -2.57 -15.49
CA THR A 58 5.37 -1.72 -14.50
C THR A 58 4.58 -1.72 -13.20
N VAL A 59 5.26 -1.89 -12.07
CA VAL A 59 4.63 -2.01 -10.75
C VAL A 59 5.22 -1.04 -9.74
N LEU A 60 4.38 -0.46 -8.88
CA LEU A 60 4.77 0.37 -7.75
C LEU A 60 4.39 -0.31 -6.44
N ASP A 61 5.35 -0.47 -5.52
CA ASP A 61 5.17 -1.00 -4.17
C ASP A 61 5.42 0.14 -3.15
N ILE A 62 4.35 0.68 -2.58
CA ILE A 62 4.38 1.84 -1.67
C ILE A 62 4.50 1.35 -0.23
N GLY A 63 5.53 1.81 0.48
CA GLY A 63 5.88 1.28 1.79
C GLY A 63 6.51 -0.11 1.68
N CYS A 64 7.45 -0.26 0.74
CA CYS A 64 7.96 -1.57 0.33
C CYS A 64 8.74 -2.30 1.45
N ASN A 65 9.16 -1.58 2.50
CA ASN A 65 10.01 -2.10 3.57
C ASN A 65 11.24 -2.81 2.95
N ALA A 66 11.63 -3.99 3.44
CA ALA A 66 12.72 -4.78 2.89
C ALA A 66 12.40 -5.46 1.54
N GLY A 67 11.29 -5.10 0.87
CA GLY A 67 11.02 -5.48 -0.52
C GLY A 67 10.35 -6.84 -0.74
N PHE A 68 9.78 -7.48 0.28
CA PHE A 68 9.15 -8.80 0.13
C PHE A 68 8.16 -8.85 -1.06
N TYR A 69 7.16 -7.97 -1.07
CA TYR A 69 6.15 -7.97 -2.14
C TYR A 69 6.75 -7.56 -3.48
N THR A 70 7.67 -6.59 -3.46
CA THR A 70 8.50 -6.23 -4.62
C THR A 70 9.15 -7.47 -5.28
N PHE A 71 9.79 -8.35 -4.52
CA PHE A 71 10.42 -9.56 -5.06
C PHE A 71 9.40 -10.59 -5.54
N GLU A 72 8.28 -10.77 -4.83
CA GLU A 72 7.23 -11.69 -5.26
C GLU A 72 6.57 -11.27 -6.58
N LEU A 73 6.46 -9.97 -6.83
CA LEU A 73 6.00 -9.43 -8.11
C LEU A 73 7.07 -9.55 -9.20
N ALA A 74 8.35 -9.31 -8.87
CA ALA A 74 9.45 -9.49 -9.81
C ALA A 74 9.62 -10.96 -10.25
N LYS A 75 9.36 -11.92 -9.35
CA LYS A 75 9.29 -13.36 -9.68
C LYS A 75 8.23 -13.68 -10.75
N ARG A 76 7.19 -12.87 -10.85
CA ARG A 76 6.15 -12.97 -11.89
C ARG A 76 6.48 -12.22 -13.18
N GLY A 77 7.66 -11.63 -13.29
CA GLY A 77 8.13 -10.97 -14.51
C GLY A 77 7.95 -9.45 -14.58
N ALA A 78 7.43 -8.81 -13.52
CA ALA A 78 7.24 -7.36 -13.47
C ALA A 78 8.55 -6.58 -13.32
N ASP A 79 8.55 -5.35 -13.83
CA ASP A 79 9.54 -4.31 -13.49
C ASP A 79 9.00 -3.48 -12.32
N VAL A 80 9.63 -3.58 -11.15
CA VAL A 80 9.04 -3.10 -9.90
C VAL A 80 9.82 -1.93 -9.32
N THR A 81 9.10 -0.89 -8.91
CA THR A 81 9.61 0.23 -8.12
C THR A 81 9.10 0.12 -6.69
N GLY A 82 9.99 -0.14 -5.74
CA GLY A 82 9.68 -0.02 -4.32
C GLY A 82 10.00 1.38 -3.80
N ILE A 83 9.07 1.99 -3.08
CA ILE A 83 9.33 3.24 -2.36
C ILE A 83 9.10 3.06 -0.85
N ASP A 84 9.97 3.66 -0.06
CA ASP A 84 9.82 3.72 1.40
C ASP A 84 10.45 5.01 1.92
N VAL A 85 10.08 5.42 3.13
CA VAL A 85 10.64 6.62 3.80
C VAL A 85 11.84 6.25 4.67
N ASP A 86 11.97 4.98 5.05
CA ASP A 86 13.04 4.49 5.91
C ASP A 86 14.20 3.91 5.09
N GLU A 87 15.36 4.57 5.16
CA GLU A 87 16.56 4.13 4.47
C GLU A 87 17.10 2.79 5.00
N HIS A 88 16.80 2.45 6.26
CA HIS A 88 17.16 1.15 6.84
C HIS A 88 16.52 0.01 6.05
N TYR A 89 15.22 0.11 5.80
CA TYR A 89 14.49 -0.87 5.00
C TYR A 89 14.93 -0.88 3.54
N LEU A 90 15.22 0.27 2.95
CA LEU A 90 15.72 0.33 1.57
C LEU A 90 17.12 -0.29 1.44
N THR A 91 17.99 -0.12 2.44
CA THR A 91 19.31 -0.76 2.48
C THR A 91 19.17 -2.28 2.52
N GLN A 92 18.27 -2.79 3.36
CA GLN A 92 17.91 -4.21 3.41
C GLN A 92 17.37 -4.72 2.07
N ALA A 93 16.44 -3.99 1.45
CA ALA A 93 15.83 -4.34 0.18
C ALA A 93 16.84 -4.38 -0.97
N ARG A 94 17.75 -3.40 -1.05
CA ARG A 94 18.82 -3.39 -2.06
C ARG A 94 19.77 -4.57 -1.90
N TRP A 95 20.12 -4.94 -0.67
CA TRP A 95 20.93 -6.13 -0.41
C TRP A 95 20.20 -7.40 -0.87
N LEU A 96 18.93 -7.57 -0.47
CA LEU A 96 18.11 -8.71 -0.91
C LEU A 96 17.96 -8.77 -2.43
N ALA A 97 17.85 -7.63 -3.13
CA ALA A 97 17.76 -7.61 -4.58
C ALA A 97 18.99 -8.22 -5.27
N GLN A 98 20.19 -8.01 -4.70
CA GLN A 98 21.42 -8.62 -5.19
C GLN A 98 21.41 -10.13 -4.91
N GLU A 99 21.14 -10.52 -3.67
CA GLU A 99 21.19 -11.93 -3.25
C GLU A 99 20.12 -12.80 -3.89
N LEU A 100 18.98 -12.22 -4.25
CA LEU A 100 17.87 -12.89 -4.93
C LEU A 100 17.95 -12.80 -6.46
N GLY A 101 18.94 -12.09 -7.02
CA GLY A 101 19.13 -11.96 -8.48
C GLY A 101 18.09 -11.08 -9.18
N PHE A 102 17.50 -10.11 -8.47
CA PHE A 102 16.49 -9.18 -9.00
C PHE A 102 17.01 -7.77 -9.28
N ALA A 103 18.30 -7.50 -9.05
CA ALA A 103 18.90 -6.16 -9.18
C ALA A 103 18.64 -5.45 -10.52
N ASP A 104 18.44 -6.21 -11.61
CA ASP A 104 18.18 -5.65 -12.94
C ASP A 104 16.69 -5.32 -13.20
N ARG A 105 15.78 -5.74 -12.32
CA ARG A 105 14.31 -5.56 -12.48
C ARG A 105 13.64 -4.78 -11.38
N VAL A 106 14.28 -4.66 -10.21
CA VAL A 106 13.74 -3.92 -9.07
C VAL A 106 14.56 -2.68 -8.79
N ARG A 107 13.88 -1.55 -8.60
CA ARG A 107 14.48 -0.30 -8.17
C ARG A 107 13.85 0.16 -6.86
N PHE A 108 14.68 0.62 -5.94
CA PHE A 108 14.25 1.14 -4.65
C PHE A 108 14.55 2.64 -4.54
N GLN A 109 13.60 3.42 -4.04
CA GLN A 109 13.75 4.87 -3.89
C GLN A 109 13.25 5.35 -2.54
N LYS A 110 13.99 6.28 -1.92
CA LYS A 110 13.55 6.93 -0.69
C LYS A 110 12.60 8.06 -1.04
N MET A 111 11.31 7.86 -0.79
CA MET A 111 10.26 8.79 -1.18
C MET A 111 9.07 8.72 -0.22
N GLN A 112 8.41 9.86 0.00
CA GLN A 112 7.08 9.92 0.56
C GLN A 112 6.03 9.58 -0.50
N VAL A 113 4.87 9.07 -0.07
CA VAL A 113 3.74 8.84 -0.99
C VAL A 113 3.30 10.12 -1.71
N TYR A 114 3.40 11.28 -1.04
CA TYR A 114 3.00 12.56 -1.61
C TYR A 114 3.95 13.03 -2.72
N ASP A 115 5.22 12.61 -2.70
CA ASP A 115 6.20 12.96 -3.73
C ASP A 115 5.80 12.42 -5.10
N LEU A 116 4.99 11.36 -5.14
CA LEU A 116 4.41 10.82 -6.36
C LEU A 116 3.57 11.86 -7.11
N ALA A 117 3.01 12.88 -6.44
CA ALA A 117 2.30 13.97 -7.13
C ALA A 117 3.19 14.67 -8.17
N HIS A 118 4.51 14.72 -7.94
CA HIS A 118 5.47 15.41 -8.80
C HIS A 118 6.06 14.53 -9.90
N THR A 119 5.60 13.29 -10.04
CA THR A 119 6.04 12.38 -11.10
C THR A 119 4.96 12.25 -12.17
N SER A 120 5.35 12.04 -13.42
CA SER A 120 4.43 11.66 -14.51
C SER A 120 4.27 10.14 -14.66
N GLU A 121 5.07 9.36 -13.94
CA GLU A 121 5.06 7.90 -14.02
C GLU A 121 3.72 7.33 -13.54
N THR A 122 3.27 6.29 -14.24
CA THR A 122 2.05 5.52 -13.93
C THR A 122 2.36 4.03 -14.11
N TYR A 123 1.65 3.20 -13.37
CA TYR A 123 1.98 1.79 -13.17
C TYR A 123 0.79 0.90 -13.51
N ASP A 124 1.04 -0.24 -14.14
CA ASP A 124 0.00 -1.23 -14.42
C ASP A 124 -0.60 -1.79 -13.13
N LEU A 125 0.23 -1.97 -12.09
CA LEU A 125 -0.21 -2.36 -10.75
C LEU A 125 0.42 -1.44 -9.69
N VAL A 126 -0.37 -1.02 -8.71
CA VAL A 126 0.11 -0.34 -7.50
C VAL A 126 -0.28 -1.16 -6.26
N LEU A 127 0.70 -1.50 -5.44
CA LEU A 127 0.48 -1.99 -4.07
C LEU A 127 0.57 -0.81 -3.11
N PHE A 128 -0.50 -0.58 -2.35
CA PHE A 128 -0.60 0.43 -1.31
C PHE A 128 -1.07 -0.23 -0.02
N MET A 129 -0.19 -1.07 0.52
CA MET A 129 -0.50 -2.00 1.61
C MET A 129 0.18 -1.59 2.90
N GLY A 130 -0.61 -1.42 3.96
CA GLY A 130 -0.05 -1.13 5.28
C GLY A 130 0.42 0.32 5.43
N VAL A 131 -0.08 1.26 4.60
CA VAL A 131 0.42 2.64 4.57
C VAL A 131 -0.65 3.69 4.89
N LEU A 132 -1.88 3.54 4.40
CA LEU A 132 -2.89 4.61 4.45
C LEU A 132 -3.16 5.12 5.88
N TYR A 133 -3.27 4.22 6.86
CA TYR A 133 -3.51 4.58 8.26
C TYR A 133 -2.34 5.33 8.93
N HIS A 134 -1.14 5.30 8.33
CA HIS A 134 0.02 6.06 8.78
C HIS A 134 0.00 7.53 8.29
N LEU A 135 -0.86 7.85 7.31
CA LEU A 135 -0.85 9.15 6.65
C LEU A 135 -1.60 10.22 7.46
N ARG A 136 -1.00 11.41 7.53
CA ARG A 136 -1.67 12.61 8.06
C ARG A 136 -2.76 13.15 7.13
N TYR A 137 -2.59 12.94 5.82
CA TYR A 137 -3.51 13.41 4.78
C TYR A 137 -3.98 12.20 3.94
N PRO A 138 -4.77 11.28 4.51
CA PRO A 138 -5.05 9.98 3.89
C PRO A 138 -5.76 10.11 2.55
N MET A 139 -6.73 11.03 2.42
CA MET A 139 -7.42 11.26 1.14
C MET A 139 -6.51 11.86 0.08
N LEU A 140 -5.68 12.86 0.42
CA LEU A 140 -4.67 13.38 -0.50
C LEU A 140 -3.72 12.27 -0.99
N GLY A 141 -3.25 11.42 -0.07
CA GLY A 141 -2.43 10.26 -0.41
C GLY A 141 -3.15 9.30 -1.35
N LEU A 142 -4.41 8.98 -1.07
CA LEU A 142 -5.22 8.09 -1.90
C LEU A 142 -5.49 8.67 -3.30
N ASP A 143 -5.80 9.96 -3.41
CA ASP A 143 -6.02 10.64 -4.69
C ASP A 143 -4.73 10.70 -5.54
N ILE A 144 -3.57 10.90 -4.90
CA ILE A 144 -2.27 10.81 -5.56
C ILE A 144 -2.04 9.40 -6.07
N VAL A 145 -2.25 8.38 -5.23
CA VAL A 145 -2.05 6.97 -5.58
C VAL A 145 -2.99 6.53 -6.70
N ALA A 146 -4.27 6.88 -6.64
CA ALA A 146 -5.26 6.55 -7.66
C ALA A 146 -4.84 7.05 -9.05
N GLN A 147 -4.27 8.26 -9.13
CA GLN A 147 -3.73 8.81 -10.38
C GLN A 147 -2.50 8.07 -10.93
N LYS A 148 -1.85 7.21 -10.13
CA LYS A 148 -0.72 6.36 -10.57
C LYS A 148 -1.15 5.00 -11.09
N VAL A 149 -2.43 4.65 -10.98
CA VAL A 149 -2.96 3.33 -11.35
C VAL A 149 -3.43 3.33 -12.80
N LYS A 150 -2.83 2.49 -13.65
CA LYS A 150 -3.33 2.24 -15.01
C LYS A 150 -4.37 1.13 -15.06
N ARG A 151 -4.16 0.04 -14.29
CA ARG A 151 -5.02 -1.14 -14.35
C ARG A 151 -5.53 -1.56 -12.98
N LEU A 152 -4.62 -1.79 -12.03
CA LEU A 152 -4.95 -2.47 -10.78
C LEU A 152 -4.33 -1.79 -9.56
N LEU A 153 -5.13 -1.60 -8.52
CA LEU A 153 -4.73 -1.15 -7.20
C LEU A 153 -5.02 -2.26 -6.19
N VAL A 154 -4.03 -2.59 -5.37
CA VAL A 154 -4.25 -3.31 -4.12
C VAL A 154 -4.08 -2.32 -2.98
N MET A 155 -5.16 -2.01 -2.28
CA MET A 155 -5.11 -1.21 -1.06
C MET A 155 -5.32 -2.11 0.15
N GLN A 156 -4.46 -1.98 1.15
CA GLN A 156 -4.68 -2.60 2.46
C GLN A 156 -4.38 -1.58 3.56
N THR A 157 -5.28 -1.47 4.53
CA THR A 157 -5.14 -0.52 5.64
C THR A 157 -5.73 -1.11 6.91
N LEU A 158 -5.17 -0.79 8.08
CA LEU A 158 -5.83 -1.03 9.36
C LEU A 158 -7.26 -0.47 9.33
N SER A 159 -8.22 -1.26 9.77
CA SER A 159 -9.64 -0.92 9.79
C SER A 159 -10.30 -1.23 11.13
N MET A 160 -11.48 -0.65 11.36
CA MET A 160 -12.34 -1.04 12.47
C MET A 160 -12.87 -2.46 12.23
N ALA A 161 -13.15 -3.20 13.31
CA ALA A 161 -13.82 -4.48 13.21
C ALA A 161 -15.23 -4.33 12.58
N GLY A 162 -15.58 -5.27 11.70
CA GLY A 162 -16.88 -5.30 11.02
C GLY A 162 -16.75 -5.12 9.50
N THR A 163 -17.80 -5.52 8.78
CA THR A 163 -17.92 -5.39 7.32
C THR A 163 -19.29 -4.81 6.91
N GLU A 164 -20.03 -4.27 7.87
CA GLU A 164 -21.33 -3.68 7.64
C GLU A 164 -21.23 -2.48 6.69
N VAL A 165 -22.11 -2.45 5.68
CA VAL A 165 -22.25 -1.34 4.74
C VAL A 165 -23.73 -1.01 4.63
N VAL A 166 -24.07 0.28 4.73
CA VAL A 166 -25.42 0.78 4.46
C VAL A 166 -25.40 1.61 3.18
N THR A 167 -26.54 1.66 2.48
CA THR A 167 -26.67 2.54 1.32
C THR A 167 -26.81 3.97 1.81
N THR A 168 -25.86 4.83 1.44
CA THR A 168 -25.92 6.26 1.75
C THR A 168 -26.68 7.01 0.65
N PRO A 169 -27.47 8.04 0.97
CA PRO A 169 -28.05 8.90 -0.04
C PRO A 169 -26.93 9.63 -0.82
N TYR A 170 -27.23 10.03 -2.07
CA TYR A 170 -26.29 10.82 -2.87
C TYR A 170 -26.08 12.22 -2.28
N ASP A 171 -27.15 12.82 -1.77
CA ASP A 171 -27.15 14.12 -1.12
C ASP A 171 -27.82 13.97 0.25
N LEU A 172 -27.07 14.21 1.32
CA LEU A 172 -27.54 14.10 2.70
C LEU A 172 -27.88 15.49 3.21
N ASP A 173 -29.10 15.67 3.72
CA ASP A 173 -29.49 16.95 4.32
C ASP A 173 -28.62 17.28 5.54
N PHE A 174 -28.23 18.55 5.68
CA PHE A 174 -27.32 18.99 6.75
C PHE A 174 -27.86 18.74 8.18
N ASN A 175 -29.18 18.58 8.31
CA ASN A 175 -29.86 18.27 9.57
C ASN A 175 -30.05 16.77 9.80
N ASP A 176 -29.90 15.93 8.78
CA ASP A 176 -30.02 14.47 8.89
C ASP A 176 -28.72 13.83 9.35
N ARG A 177 -28.39 14.08 10.63
CA ARG A 177 -27.15 13.59 11.25
C ARG A 177 -27.32 12.25 11.96
N GLU A 178 -28.56 11.82 12.19
CA GLU A 178 -28.85 10.57 12.89
C GLU A 178 -28.39 9.35 12.08
N SER A 179 -28.53 9.38 10.75
CA SER A 179 -28.00 8.34 9.85
C SER A 179 -26.48 8.16 9.95
N LEU A 180 -25.73 9.19 10.36
CA LEU A 180 -24.29 9.08 10.60
C LEU A 180 -23.95 8.10 11.74
N HIS A 181 -24.91 7.78 12.61
CA HIS A 181 -24.70 6.84 13.72
C HIS A 181 -24.79 5.37 13.29
N GLU A 182 -25.35 5.04 12.13
CA GLU A 182 -25.50 3.67 11.66
C GLU A 182 -24.15 2.93 11.58
N ARG A 183 -24.11 1.65 12.01
CA ARG A 183 -22.85 0.89 12.10
C ARG A 183 -22.09 0.83 10.77
N GLY A 184 -22.83 0.62 9.67
CA GLY A 184 -22.28 0.57 8.32
C GLY A 184 -22.15 1.92 7.62
N TRP A 185 -22.36 3.04 8.32
CA TRP A 185 -22.07 4.36 7.77
C TRP A 185 -20.55 4.59 7.66
N PRO A 186 -20.01 5.15 6.56
CA PRO A 186 -18.59 5.49 6.43
C PRO A 186 -18.05 6.36 7.58
N LYS A 187 -17.12 5.81 8.38
CA LYS A 187 -16.52 6.48 9.54
C LYS A 187 -15.00 6.33 9.56
N LEU A 188 -14.34 7.39 10.02
CA LEU A 188 -12.92 7.39 10.38
C LEU A 188 -12.82 7.67 11.88
N ALA A 189 -12.20 6.76 12.63
CA ALA A 189 -11.79 7.04 14.01
C ALA A 189 -10.44 7.76 13.97
N PHE A 190 -10.31 8.83 14.73
CA PHE A 190 -9.05 9.52 14.93
C PHE A 190 -8.37 9.00 16.20
N LEU A 191 -7.11 8.54 16.09
CA LEU A 191 -6.31 8.11 17.24
C LEU A 191 -5.29 9.20 17.56
N GLU A 192 -5.45 9.83 18.72
CA GLU A 192 -4.61 10.95 19.16
C GLU A 192 -3.22 10.51 19.64
N ASN A 193 -3.10 9.30 20.18
CA ASN A 193 -1.89 8.84 20.87
C ASN A 193 -1.16 7.72 20.11
N ARG A 194 -1.32 6.47 20.56
CA ARG A 194 -0.64 5.29 20.00
C ARG A 194 -1.60 4.13 19.90
N MET A 195 -1.39 3.27 18.91
CA MET A 195 -2.02 1.96 18.81
C MET A 195 -0.94 0.90 18.66
N ALA A 196 -0.99 -0.14 19.50
CA ALA A 196 0.03 -1.20 19.54
C ALA A 196 1.49 -0.69 19.63
N GLY A 197 1.71 0.43 20.34
CA GLY A 197 3.04 1.06 20.50
C GLY A 197 3.43 2.05 19.40
N ASP A 198 2.68 2.09 18.30
CA ASP A 198 2.96 2.92 17.13
C ASP A 198 2.17 4.24 17.16
N PRO A 199 2.85 5.40 17.11
CA PRO A 199 2.25 6.73 17.19
C PRO A 199 1.72 7.26 15.85
N THR A 200 1.82 6.49 14.77
CA THR A 200 1.50 6.98 13.44
C THR A 200 0.13 6.52 12.92
N ASN A 201 -0.63 5.74 13.71
CA ASN A 201 -1.96 5.23 13.36
C ASN A 201 -3.09 6.28 13.44
N TRP A 202 -2.99 7.40 12.73
CA TRP A 202 -3.86 8.58 12.93
C TRP A 202 -5.34 8.31 12.66
N PHE A 203 -5.64 7.59 11.58
CA PHE A 203 -7.00 7.37 11.11
C PHE A 203 -7.25 5.88 10.90
N VAL A 204 -8.32 5.37 11.51
CA VAL A 204 -8.79 3.99 11.32
C VAL A 204 -10.18 4.05 10.73
N ALA A 205 -10.30 3.71 9.45
CA ALA A 205 -11.58 3.68 8.75
C ALA A 205 -12.35 2.38 9.09
N ASN A 206 -13.68 2.42 9.13
CA ASN A 206 -14.47 1.18 9.03
C ASN A 206 -14.50 0.70 7.56
N HIS A 207 -14.95 -0.54 7.34
CA HIS A 207 -15.03 -1.12 6.01
C HIS A 207 -15.80 -0.23 5.01
N ALA A 208 -16.98 0.28 5.41
CA ALA A 208 -17.77 1.19 4.59
C ALA A 208 -17.02 2.47 4.20
N ALA A 209 -16.19 3.04 5.09
CA ALA A 209 -15.35 4.18 4.76
C ALA A 209 -14.21 3.83 3.81
N CYS A 210 -13.53 2.69 3.99
CA CYS A 210 -12.51 2.26 3.03
C CYS A 210 -13.11 2.18 1.63
N GLU A 211 -14.29 1.59 1.49
CA GLU A 211 -14.95 1.51 0.19
C GLU A 211 -15.40 2.88 -0.35
N ALA A 212 -15.96 3.73 0.51
CA ALA A 212 -16.42 5.06 0.12
C ALA A 212 -15.25 5.95 -0.34
N MET A 213 -14.12 5.91 0.37
CA MET A 213 -12.90 6.64 0.02
C MET A 213 -12.30 6.15 -1.31
N LEU A 214 -12.29 4.84 -1.56
CA LEU A 214 -11.87 4.27 -2.84
C LEU A 214 -12.74 4.77 -3.99
N ARG A 215 -14.07 4.70 -3.83
CA ARG A 215 -15.02 5.21 -4.83
C ARG A 215 -14.86 6.72 -5.05
N SER A 216 -14.66 7.52 -4.00
CA SER A 216 -14.46 8.96 -4.15
C SER A 216 -13.14 9.32 -4.82
N ALA A 217 -12.12 8.48 -4.67
CA ALA A 217 -10.84 8.62 -5.39
C ALA A 217 -10.89 8.14 -6.85
N GLY A 218 -12.08 7.78 -7.36
CA GLY A 218 -12.27 7.35 -8.73
C GLY A 218 -11.89 5.89 -8.99
N MET A 219 -11.98 5.04 -7.97
CA MET A 219 -11.68 3.62 -8.07
C MET A 219 -12.94 2.76 -7.94
N LYS A 220 -13.05 1.75 -8.79
CA LYS A 220 -14.06 0.70 -8.72
C LYS A 220 -13.49 -0.50 -7.98
N ILE A 221 -14.17 -0.95 -6.92
CA ILE A 221 -13.78 -2.13 -6.17
C ILE A 221 -14.24 -3.37 -6.93
N VAL A 222 -13.30 -4.28 -7.20
CA VAL A 222 -13.52 -5.52 -7.97
C VAL A 222 -13.32 -6.78 -7.13
N GLY A 223 -12.81 -6.66 -5.90
CA GLY A 223 -12.73 -7.80 -4.98
C GLY A 223 -12.15 -7.48 -3.61
N HIS A 224 -12.29 -8.44 -2.69
CA HIS A 224 -11.75 -8.41 -1.33
C HIS A 224 -10.95 -9.70 -1.09
N PRO A 225 -9.65 -9.73 -1.44
CA PRO A 225 -8.83 -10.95 -1.35
C PRO A 225 -8.70 -11.50 0.08
N MET A 226 -8.79 -10.61 1.06
CA MET A 226 -8.73 -10.90 2.48
C MET A 226 -9.21 -9.70 3.28
N ASP A 227 -9.38 -9.88 4.59
CA ASP A 227 -9.73 -8.81 5.52
C ASP A 227 -8.85 -7.57 5.28
N GLU A 228 -9.50 -6.41 5.34
CA GLU A 228 -8.87 -5.10 5.19
C GLU A 228 -8.19 -4.83 3.84
N THR A 229 -8.37 -5.71 2.84
CA THR A 229 -7.70 -5.65 1.55
C THR A 229 -8.71 -5.48 0.43
N TYR A 230 -8.45 -4.52 -0.46
CA TYR A 230 -9.35 -4.10 -1.53
C TYR A 230 -8.60 -4.16 -2.85
N LEU A 231 -9.17 -4.87 -3.82
CA LEU A 231 -8.71 -4.90 -5.20
C LEU A 231 -9.55 -3.92 -6.01
N CYS A 232 -8.92 -2.97 -6.69
CA CYS A 232 -9.63 -1.91 -7.40
C CYS A 232 -9.07 -1.64 -8.79
N GLU A 233 -9.92 -1.18 -9.69
CA GLU A 233 -9.58 -0.70 -11.03
C GLU A 233 -9.98 0.78 -11.16
N PRO A 234 -9.33 1.59 -12.03
CA PRO A 234 -9.80 2.94 -12.32
C PRO A 234 -11.26 2.93 -12.83
N ASP A 235 -12.08 3.84 -12.32
CA ASP A 235 -13.50 3.99 -12.71
C ASP A 235 -13.71 5.23 -13.60
N PRO A 236 -13.72 5.09 -14.93
CA PRO A 236 -13.96 6.22 -15.83
C PRO A 236 -15.39 6.75 -15.77
N GLU A 237 -16.35 5.97 -15.25
CA GLU A 237 -17.75 6.41 -15.10
C GLU A 237 -17.96 7.26 -13.83
N ARG A 238 -17.03 7.17 -12.87
CA ARG A 238 -17.04 7.91 -11.61
C ARG A 238 -15.66 8.48 -11.29
N PRO A 239 -15.15 9.45 -12.07
CA PRO A 239 -13.84 10.02 -11.84
C PRO A 239 -13.78 10.77 -10.49
N SER A 240 -12.58 10.83 -9.90
CA SER A 240 -12.34 11.62 -8.69
C SER A 240 -12.71 13.11 -8.90
N PRO A 241 -13.30 13.78 -7.91
CA PRO A 241 -13.44 15.24 -7.89
C PRO A 241 -12.11 15.96 -8.14
N MET A 242 -11.00 15.40 -7.64
CA MET A 242 -9.65 15.94 -7.77
C MET A 242 -9.11 15.92 -9.20
N THR A 243 -9.71 15.13 -10.10
CA THR A 243 -9.38 15.11 -11.52
C THR A 243 -10.43 15.82 -12.39
N THR A 244 -11.51 16.31 -11.77
CA THR A 244 -12.64 16.94 -12.46
C THR A 244 -12.89 18.35 -11.95
N TRP A 245 -13.96 18.58 -11.19
CA TRP A 245 -14.44 19.92 -10.83
C TRP A 245 -13.66 20.56 -9.67
N ASP A 246 -12.93 19.77 -8.88
CA ASP A 246 -12.18 20.24 -7.71
C ASP A 246 -10.66 20.11 -7.86
N ARG A 247 -10.18 20.08 -9.10
CA ARG A 247 -8.75 19.95 -9.40
C ARG A 247 -7.89 21.07 -8.80
N GLY A 248 -8.48 22.24 -8.56
CA GLY A 248 -7.80 23.36 -7.91
C GLY A 248 -7.36 23.04 -6.47
N GLU A 249 -8.17 22.30 -5.71
CA GLU A 249 -7.81 21.86 -4.36
C GLU A 249 -6.58 20.93 -4.40
N TYR A 250 -6.61 19.94 -5.29
CA TYR A 250 -5.49 19.01 -5.48
C TYR A 250 -4.18 19.73 -5.85
N LEU A 251 -4.24 20.64 -6.84
CA LEU A 251 -3.07 21.39 -7.28
C LEU A 251 -2.50 22.23 -6.13
N SER A 252 -3.36 22.93 -5.39
CA SER A 252 -2.96 23.69 -4.20
C SER A 252 -2.31 22.80 -3.14
N ALA A 253 -2.90 21.64 -2.83
CA ALA A 253 -2.41 20.71 -1.81
C ALA A 253 -1.06 20.08 -2.19
N THR A 254 -0.78 19.95 -3.49
CA THR A 254 0.46 19.38 -4.02
C THR A 254 1.48 20.42 -4.44
N GLY A 255 1.23 21.72 -4.23
CA GLY A 255 2.14 22.79 -4.62
C GLY A 255 2.34 22.90 -6.14
N GLN A 256 1.34 22.52 -6.92
CA GLN A 256 1.29 22.62 -8.37
C GLN A 256 0.42 23.81 -8.79
N SER A 257 0.73 24.41 -9.94
CA SER A 257 0.05 25.59 -10.50
C SER A 257 -0.70 25.27 -11.77
#